data_AF-A0A1V1TQW9-F1
#
_entry.id   AF-A0A1V1TQW9-F1
#
_cell.length_a   1.000
_cell.length_b   1.000
_cell.length_c   1.000
_cell.angle_alpha   90.00
_cell.angle_beta   90.00
_cell.angle_gamma   90.00
#
_symmetry.space_group_name_H-M   'P 1'
#
loop_
_entity.id
_entity.type
_entity.pdbx_description
1 polymer ?
#
loop_
_entity_poly.entity_id
_entity_poly.type
_entity_poly.pdbx_seq_one_letter_code
_entity_poly.pdbx_strand_id
1 'polypeptide(L)'
;MRSMIPVPVRRGSAFRNPFYTAPAYLAPQYTKHAALEGEFPFSPEEWHNVNRRIIETVNIVLPHGYRIRGPGPRTYELHAKLGVALVADIVIRPIRRPCSLANPRLQQKIRDMANDPRRPDFRHTYPKGKVWFFFRIIDADLARQPLADDWILEAGLYT
;
A
#
# COMPACT_ATOMS: atom_id res chain seq x y z
N MET A 1 56.69 -20.34 -36.76
CA MET A 1 55.23 -20.43 -36.96
C MET A 1 54.58 -20.69 -35.61
N ARG A 2 53.93 -19.69 -34.99
CA ARG A 2 53.24 -19.83 -33.69
C ARG A 2 51.73 -19.70 -33.93
N SER A 3 51.00 -20.73 -33.54
CA SER A 3 49.55 -20.85 -33.65
C SER A 3 48.84 -19.83 -32.73
N MET A 4 47.93 -19.02 -33.28
CA MET A 4 46.99 -18.19 -32.52
C MET A 4 45.71 -18.99 -32.29
N ILE A 5 45.42 -19.28 -31.02
CA ILE A 5 44.13 -19.85 -30.60
C ILE A 5 43.25 -18.66 -30.15
N PRO A 6 42.03 -18.47 -30.65
CA PRO A 6 41.16 -17.39 -30.21
C PRO A 6 40.54 -17.73 -28.84
N VAL A 7 40.63 -16.78 -27.90
CA VAL A 7 40.00 -16.85 -26.57
C VAL A 7 38.53 -16.44 -26.70
N PRO A 8 37.56 -17.24 -26.24
CA PRO A 8 36.16 -16.83 -26.26
C PRO A 8 35.88 -15.80 -25.16
N VAL A 9 35.44 -14.61 -25.58
CA VAL A 9 34.91 -13.57 -24.68
C VAL A 9 33.59 -14.06 -24.11
N ARG A 10 33.58 -14.47 -22.83
CA ARG A 10 32.34 -14.70 -22.08
C ARG A 10 31.62 -13.36 -21.92
N ARG A 11 30.55 -13.18 -22.70
CA ARG A 11 29.54 -12.14 -22.46
C ARG A 11 29.07 -12.25 -21.02
N GLY A 12 29.08 -11.12 -20.30
CA GLY A 12 28.59 -11.02 -18.94
C GLY A 12 27.14 -11.52 -18.87
N SER A 13 26.94 -12.65 -18.20
CA SER A 13 25.63 -13.07 -17.76
C SER A 13 25.21 -12.10 -16.65
N ALA A 14 24.13 -11.36 -16.89
CA ALA A 14 23.37 -10.73 -15.83
C ALA A 14 23.03 -11.82 -14.81
N PHE A 15 23.60 -11.72 -13.61
CA PHE A 15 23.16 -12.52 -12.47
C PHE A 15 21.73 -12.10 -12.14
N ARG A 16 20.76 -12.74 -12.80
CA ARG A 16 19.38 -12.80 -12.37
C ARG A 16 19.37 -13.52 -11.02
N ASN A 17 19.14 -12.77 -9.96
CA ASN A 17 18.86 -13.33 -8.65
C ASN A 17 17.53 -14.11 -8.74
N PRO A 18 17.50 -15.45 -8.52
CA PRO A 18 16.31 -16.27 -8.77
C PRO A 18 15.19 -16.07 -7.73
N PHE A 19 15.37 -15.20 -6.73
CA PHE A 19 14.37 -14.92 -5.69
C PHE A 19 13.35 -13.84 -6.04
N TYR A 20 13.47 -13.18 -7.20
CA TYR A 20 12.53 -12.15 -7.66
C TYR A 20 11.80 -12.57 -8.94
N THR A 21 11.22 -13.76 -8.91
CA THR A 21 10.22 -14.13 -9.91
C THR A 21 8.86 -13.78 -9.31
N ALA A 22 8.21 -12.72 -9.81
CA ALA A 22 6.83 -12.43 -9.46
C ALA A 22 6.02 -13.74 -9.56
N PRO A 23 5.26 -14.14 -8.53
CA PRO A 23 4.61 -15.44 -8.53
C PRO A 23 3.67 -15.52 -9.73
N ALA A 24 3.87 -16.54 -10.57
CA ALA A 24 3.11 -16.83 -11.78
C ALA A 24 1.63 -17.24 -11.51
N TYR A 25 1.03 -16.77 -10.41
CA TYR A 25 -0.25 -17.26 -9.87
C TYR A 25 -1.22 -16.19 -9.36
N LEU A 26 -1.00 -14.89 -9.65
CA LEU A 26 -2.05 -13.92 -9.42
C LEU A 26 -3.03 -13.96 -10.60
N ALA A 27 -4.05 -14.81 -10.47
CA ALA A 27 -5.19 -14.78 -11.38
C ALA A 27 -5.69 -13.32 -11.51
N PRO A 28 -6.00 -12.82 -12.72
CA PRO A 28 -6.26 -11.40 -12.99
C PRO A 28 -7.24 -10.73 -12.00
N GLN A 29 -8.23 -11.49 -11.53
CA GLN A 29 -9.27 -11.07 -10.60
C GLN A 29 -8.80 -10.78 -9.17
N TYR A 30 -7.53 -11.00 -8.83
CA TYR A 30 -6.97 -10.73 -7.50
C TYR A 30 -5.73 -9.82 -7.52
N THR A 31 -5.53 -9.09 -8.62
CA THR A 31 -4.40 -8.17 -8.77
C THR A 31 -4.69 -6.83 -8.11
N LYS A 32 -5.78 -6.16 -8.46
CA LYS A 32 -6.23 -4.91 -7.83
C LYS A 32 -6.86 -5.16 -6.45
N HIS A 33 -6.46 -4.37 -5.46
CA HIS A 33 -7.08 -4.36 -4.14
C HIS A 33 -8.55 -3.89 -4.19
N ALA A 34 -9.49 -4.64 -3.61
CA ALA A 34 -10.92 -4.34 -3.67
C ALA A 34 -11.31 -3.04 -2.95
N ALA A 35 -10.66 -2.73 -1.82
CA ALA A 35 -10.79 -1.44 -1.13
C ALA A 35 -10.09 -0.24 -1.83
N LEU A 36 -9.48 -0.40 -3.00
CA LEU A 36 -8.81 0.69 -3.71
C LEU A 36 -9.77 1.38 -4.70
N GLU A 37 -9.93 2.69 -4.51
CA GLU A 37 -10.72 3.55 -5.38
C GLU A 37 -9.94 3.97 -6.64
N GLY A 38 -10.65 4.12 -7.77
CA GLY A 38 -10.12 4.60 -9.04
C GLY A 38 -9.81 3.48 -10.04
N GLU A 39 -9.62 3.87 -11.29
CA GLU A 39 -9.28 2.96 -12.40
C GLU A 39 -7.92 3.32 -12.95
N PHE A 40 -7.01 2.34 -12.99
CA PHE A 40 -5.64 2.54 -13.42
C PHE A 40 -5.23 1.40 -14.37
N PRO A 41 -4.55 1.70 -15.49
CA PRO A 41 -4.11 0.70 -16.46
C PRO A 41 -2.80 0.03 -16.02
N PHE A 42 -2.81 -0.60 -14.85
CA PHE A 42 -1.65 -1.29 -14.30
C PHE A 42 -1.63 -2.77 -14.69
N SER A 43 -0.42 -3.26 -14.96
CA SER A 43 -0.12 -4.67 -15.11
C SER A 43 -0.25 -5.43 -13.78
N PRO A 44 -0.35 -6.78 -13.80
CA PRO A 44 -0.39 -7.58 -12.58
C PRO A 44 0.79 -7.35 -11.63
N GLU A 45 1.99 -7.10 -12.15
CA GLU A 45 3.19 -6.81 -11.36
C GLU A 45 3.11 -5.44 -10.68
N GLU A 46 2.66 -4.41 -11.40
CA GLU A 46 2.44 -3.08 -10.83
C GLU A 46 1.36 -3.12 -9.73
N TRP A 47 0.29 -3.89 -9.94
CA TRP A 47 -0.71 -4.12 -8.90
C TRP A 47 -0.16 -4.81 -7.66
N HIS A 48 0.75 -5.77 -7.83
CA HIS A 48 1.46 -6.37 -6.70
C HIS A 48 2.25 -5.31 -5.91
N ASN A 49 2.94 -4.39 -6.60
CA ASN A 49 3.65 -3.28 -5.95
C ASN A 49 2.70 -2.33 -5.21
N VAL A 50 1.56 -2.00 -5.79
CA VAL A 50 0.52 -1.19 -5.14
C VAL A 50 0.03 -1.88 -3.85
N ASN A 51 -0.25 -3.17 -3.90
CA ASN A 51 -0.72 -3.92 -2.73
C ASN A 51 0.32 -3.93 -1.60
N ARG A 52 1.61 -4.09 -1.93
CA ARG A 52 2.69 -3.94 -0.92
C ARG A 52 2.72 -2.54 -0.32
N ARG A 53 2.53 -1.49 -1.13
CA ARG A 53 2.49 -0.09 -0.65
C ARG A 53 1.25 0.22 0.18
N ILE A 54 0.11 -0.42 -0.07
CA ILE A 54 -1.08 -0.35 0.79
C ILE A 54 -0.74 -0.84 2.21
N ILE A 55 -0.14 -2.04 2.30
CA ILE A 55 0.28 -2.63 3.58
C ILE A 55 1.24 -1.70 4.31
N GLU A 56 2.26 -1.20 3.61
CA GLU A 56 3.28 -0.34 4.22
C GLU A 56 2.73 1.02 4.64
N THR A 57 1.85 1.62 3.83
CA THR A 57 1.15 2.86 4.20
C THR A 57 0.37 2.68 5.51
N VAL A 58 -0.31 1.55 5.68
CA VAL A 58 -1.04 1.24 6.91
C VAL A 58 -0.10 1.02 8.10
N ASN A 59 1.02 0.33 7.90
CA ASN A 59 2.02 0.11 8.95
C ASN A 59 2.62 1.43 9.47
N ILE A 60 2.84 2.40 8.59
CA ILE A 60 3.37 3.72 8.94
C ILE A 60 2.28 4.60 9.57
N VAL A 61 1.07 4.63 9.02
CA VAL A 61 0.01 5.57 9.43
C VAL A 61 -0.61 5.22 10.77
N LEU A 62 -0.89 3.94 11.04
CA LEU A 62 -1.67 3.53 12.22
C LEU A 62 -1.02 3.88 13.56
N PRO A 63 0.32 3.73 13.77
CA PRO A 63 0.99 4.10 15.02
C PRO A 63 0.80 5.57 15.42
N HIS A 64 0.61 6.49 14.47
CA HIS A 64 0.42 7.91 14.76
C HIS A 64 -0.92 8.24 15.45
N GLY A 65 -1.87 7.32 15.47
CA GLY A 65 -3.11 7.48 16.25
C GLY A 65 -3.98 8.67 15.84
N TYR A 66 -4.00 9.02 14.55
CA TYR A 66 -4.75 10.17 14.02
C TYR A 66 -6.20 10.22 14.51
N ARG A 67 -6.68 11.44 14.76
CA ARG A 67 -8.05 11.72 15.23
C ARG A 67 -8.84 12.44 14.13
N ILE A 68 -9.77 11.72 13.52
CA ILE A 68 -10.70 12.22 12.51
C ILE A 68 -11.86 12.93 13.23
N ARG A 69 -12.01 14.24 12.98
CA ARG A 69 -12.95 15.12 13.69
C ARG A 69 -13.61 16.12 12.76
N GLY A 70 -14.90 16.34 12.92
CA GLY A 70 -15.54 17.52 12.36
C GLY A 70 -17.05 17.39 12.27
N PRO A 71 -17.75 18.53 12.18
CA PRO A 71 -19.05 18.55 11.54
C PRO A 71 -18.90 18.43 10.02
N GLY A 72 -19.92 17.85 9.38
CA GLY A 72 -20.08 17.87 7.92
C GLY A 72 -19.25 16.84 7.14
N PRO A 73 -19.40 16.83 5.80
CA PRO A 73 -18.65 15.93 4.96
C PRO A 73 -17.18 16.34 4.91
N ARG A 74 -16.27 15.38 5.12
CA ARG A 74 -14.82 15.62 5.13
C ARG A 74 -14.08 14.35 4.72
N THR A 75 -13.08 14.52 3.89
CA THR A 75 -12.17 13.45 3.46
C THR A 75 -10.78 13.71 4.04
N TYR A 76 -10.20 12.69 4.66
CA TYR A 76 -8.86 12.73 5.23
C TYR A 76 -7.98 11.74 4.48
N GLU A 77 -6.94 12.23 3.83
CA GLU A 77 -5.94 11.39 3.18
C GLU A 77 -4.74 11.22 4.12
N LEU A 78 -4.53 9.99 4.59
CA LEU A 78 -3.43 9.62 5.47
C LEU A 78 -2.43 8.82 4.63
N HIS A 79 -1.35 9.46 4.21
CA HIS A 79 -0.37 8.86 3.30
C HIS A 79 1.03 8.89 3.90
N ALA A 80 1.85 7.91 3.52
CA ALA A 80 3.23 7.74 3.99
C ALA A 80 4.26 8.15 2.91
N LYS A 81 3.86 9.01 1.95
CA LYS A 81 4.65 9.34 0.74
C LYS A 81 5.05 8.09 -0.07
N LEU A 82 4.20 7.06 -0.09
CA LEU A 82 4.41 5.82 -0.86
C LEU A 82 3.52 5.75 -2.12
N GLY A 83 2.94 6.88 -2.55
CA GLY A 83 2.02 6.94 -3.68
C GLY A 83 0.64 6.34 -3.43
N VAL A 84 0.39 5.79 -2.25
CA VAL A 84 -0.91 5.33 -1.77
C VAL A 84 -1.27 6.03 -0.46
N ALA A 85 -2.56 6.33 -0.29
CA ALA A 85 -3.14 6.89 0.92
C ALA A 85 -4.19 5.93 1.50
N LEU A 86 -4.25 5.84 2.83
CA LEU A 86 -5.45 5.43 3.55
C LEU A 86 -6.39 6.65 3.61
N VAL A 87 -7.57 6.52 3.04
CA VAL A 87 -8.58 7.57 3.02
C VAL A 87 -9.64 7.29 4.07
N ALA A 88 -9.99 8.31 4.85
CA ALA A 88 -11.11 8.28 5.77
C ALA A 88 -12.14 9.35 5.37
N ASP A 89 -13.35 8.92 5.02
CA ASP A 89 -14.38 9.81 4.48
C ASP A 89 -15.65 9.86 5.34
N ILE A 90 -16.13 11.09 5.57
CA ILE A 90 -17.35 11.40 6.33
C ILE A 90 -18.34 11.95 5.31
N VAL A 91 -19.48 11.30 5.08
CA VAL A 91 -20.35 11.65 3.94
C VAL A 91 -21.61 12.43 4.35
N ILE A 92 -22.25 12.13 5.49
CA ILE A 92 -23.65 12.59 5.72
C ILE A 92 -23.97 13.04 7.16
N ARG A 93 -23.16 12.71 8.18
CA ARG A 93 -23.50 13.06 9.57
C ARG A 93 -22.31 13.61 10.35
N PRO A 94 -22.52 14.69 11.14
CA PRO A 94 -21.48 15.23 11.99
C PRO A 94 -21.02 14.19 13.01
N ILE A 95 -19.71 13.99 13.11
CA ILE A 95 -19.14 13.11 14.10
C ILE A 95 -19.11 13.85 15.45
N ARG A 96 -20.01 13.50 16.37
CA ARG A 96 -20.02 14.09 17.73
C ARG A 96 -18.89 13.59 18.64
N ARG A 97 -18.24 12.46 18.31
CA ARG A 97 -17.11 11.89 19.04
C ARG A 97 -15.97 11.54 18.08
N PRO A 98 -14.75 12.07 18.25
CA PRO A 98 -13.62 11.81 17.36
C PRO A 98 -13.45 10.33 17.00
N CYS A 99 -13.34 10.01 15.72
CA CYS A 99 -12.88 8.70 15.28
C CYS A 99 -11.37 8.65 15.49
N SER A 100 -10.90 7.73 16.32
CA SER A 100 -9.48 7.63 16.71
C SER A 100 -8.88 6.37 16.13
N LEU A 101 -7.83 6.53 15.34
CA LEU A 101 -7.00 5.40 14.88
C LEU A 101 -6.14 4.81 16.00
N ALA A 102 -6.17 5.37 17.22
CA ALA A 102 -5.60 4.69 18.39
C ALA A 102 -6.49 3.53 18.90
N ASN A 103 -7.71 3.35 18.39
CA ASN A 103 -8.58 2.23 18.78
C ASN A 103 -8.03 0.91 18.21
N PRO A 104 -7.61 -0.07 19.05
CA PRO A 104 -6.99 -1.30 18.58
C PRO A 104 -7.88 -2.14 17.66
N ARG A 105 -9.20 -2.16 17.92
CA ARG A 105 -10.15 -2.90 17.08
C ARG A 105 -10.29 -2.27 15.69
N LEU A 106 -10.22 -0.94 15.61
CA LEU A 106 -10.25 -0.24 14.33
C LEU A 106 -8.94 -0.43 13.58
N GLN A 107 -7.80 -0.32 14.26
CA GLN A 107 -6.50 -0.61 13.67
C GLN A 107 -6.45 -2.03 13.10
N GLN A 108 -6.91 -3.04 13.86
CA GLN A 108 -6.92 -4.42 13.38
C GLN A 108 -7.77 -4.56 12.12
N LYS A 109 -8.94 -3.95 12.06
CA LYS A 109 -9.78 -3.97 10.84
C LYS A 109 -9.09 -3.34 9.63
N ILE A 110 -8.37 -2.22 9.83
CA ILE A 110 -7.62 -1.56 8.75
C ILE A 110 -6.42 -2.42 8.32
N ARG A 111 -5.72 -3.05 9.26
CA ARG A 111 -4.64 -4.00 8.95
C ARG A 111 -5.17 -5.20 8.18
N ASP A 112 -6.26 -5.80 8.63
CA ASP A 112 -6.84 -6.94 7.93
C ASP A 112 -7.25 -6.54 6.51
N MET A 113 -7.87 -5.37 6.35
CA MET A 113 -8.24 -4.82 5.03
C MET A 113 -7.01 -4.68 4.14
N ALA A 114 -5.90 -4.12 4.64
CA ALA A 114 -4.67 -3.94 3.87
C ALA A 114 -3.96 -5.25 3.49
N ASN A 115 -4.01 -6.26 4.34
CA ASN A 115 -3.31 -7.53 4.14
C ASN A 115 -4.04 -8.49 3.21
N ASP A 116 -5.31 -8.26 2.91
CA ASP A 116 -6.12 -9.11 2.05
C ASP A 116 -6.72 -8.28 0.90
N PRO A 117 -6.15 -8.36 -0.32
CA PRO A 117 -6.63 -7.62 -1.48
C PRO A 117 -8.10 -7.89 -1.84
N ARG A 118 -8.70 -8.97 -1.32
CA ARG A 118 -10.11 -9.30 -1.55
C ARG A 118 -11.06 -8.55 -0.62
N ARG A 119 -10.54 -7.94 0.45
CA ARG A 119 -11.38 -7.21 1.40
C ARG A 119 -11.80 -5.87 0.79
N PRO A 120 -13.11 -5.61 0.74
CA PRO A 120 -13.61 -4.32 0.29
C PRO A 120 -13.32 -3.25 1.34
N ASP A 121 -13.58 -2.00 0.94
CA ASP A 121 -13.68 -0.89 1.87
C ASP A 121 -14.71 -1.19 2.97
N PHE A 122 -14.60 -0.51 4.11
CA PHE A 122 -15.56 -0.72 5.18
C PHE A 122 -15.97 0.57 5.87
N ARG A 123 -17.16 0.48 6.45
CA ARG A 123 -17.77 1.57 7.21
C ARG A 123 -17.63 1.33 8.70
N HIS A 124 -16.85 2.16 9.39
CA HIS A 124 -16.85 2.19 10.84
C HIS A 124 -18.03 3.03 11.36
N THR A 125 -18.91 2.40 12.15
CA THR A 125 -20.12 3.05 12.69
C THR A 125 -19.92 3.42 14.15
N TYR A 126 -20.18 4.68 14.47
CA TYR A 126 -20.30 5.19 15.85
C TYR A 126 -21.78 5.46 16.18
N PRO A 127 -22.15 5.57 17.46
CA PRO A 127 -23.53 5.85 17.88
C PRO A 127 -24.20 7.05 17.18
N LYS A 128 -23.41 8.01 16.64
CA LYS A 128 -23.91 9.22 15.98
C LYS A 128 -23.07 9.66 14.76
N GLY A 129 -22.37 8.74 14.10
CA GLY A 129 -21.51 9.08 12.95
C GLY A 129 -21.02 7.84 12.19
N LYS A 130 -20.59 8.02 10.95
CA LYS A 130 -20.06 6.96 10.09
C LYS A 130 -18.80 7.48 9.41
N VAL A 131 -17.77 6.65 9.36
CA VAL A 131 -16.51 6.92 8.63
C VAL A 131 -16.25 5.75 7.70
N TRP A 132 -16.08 6.03 6.41
CA TRP A 132 -15.64 5.06 5.42
C TRP A 132 -14.13 5.02 5.37
N PHE A 133 -13.56 3.84 5.27
CA PHE A 133 -12.13 3.63 5.10
C PHE A 133 -11.87 2.87 3.81
N PHE A 134 -11.03 3.43 2.95
CA PHE A 134 -10.63 2.87 1.66
C PHE A 134 -9.22 3.34 1.30
N PHE A 135 -8.66 2.86 0.19
CA PHE A 135 -7.35 3.28 -0.31
C PHE A 135 -7.48 4.09 -1.58
N ARG A 136 -6.54 5.00 -1.83
CA ARG A 136 -6.44 5.79 -3.06
C ARG A 136 -4.99 5.89 -3.51
N ILE A 137 -4.76 5.76 -4.82
CA ILE A 137 -3.46 6.11 -5.42
C ILE A 137 -3.39 7.64 -5.53
N ILE A 138 -2.38 8.23 -4.90
CA ILE A 138 -2.11 9.68 -4.94
C ILE A 138 -0.91 10.04 -5.80
N ASP A 139 -0.05 9.06 -6.10
CA ASP A 139 1.07 9.18 -7.05
C ASP A 139 1.24 7.82 -7.74
N ALA A 140 0.80 7.75 -8.99
CA ALA A 140 0.80 6.52 -9.78
C ALA A 140 2.23 6.06 -10.14
N ASP A 141 3.13 7.00 -10.42
CA ASP A 141 4.51 6.71 -10.78
C ASP A 141 5.27 6.07 -9.62
N LEU A 142 5.03 6.58 -8.43
CA LEU A 142 5.59 6.00 -7.23
C LEU A 142 4.89 4.67 -6.89
N ALA A 143 3.56 4.61 -6.96
CA ALA A 143 2.79 3.43 -6.55
C ALA A 143 3.09 2.16 -7.37
N ARG A 144 3.46 2.31 -8.65
CA ARG A 144 3.81 1.19 -9.53
C ARG A 144 5.23 0.66 -9.33
N GLN A 145 6.12 1.46 -8.74
CA GLN A 145 7.50 1.05 -8.51
C GLN A 145 7.59 0.04 -7.35
N PRO A 146 8.49 -0.96 -7.45
CA PRO A 146 8.77 -1.86 -6.34
C PRO A 146 9.20 -1.06 -5.10
N LEU A 147 8.78 -1.50 -3.92
CA LEU A 147 9.38 -1.02 -2.68
C LEU A 147 10.82 -1.51 -2.67
N ALA A 148 11.79 -0.59 -2.61
CA ALA A 148 13.17 -0.98 -2.35
C ALA A 148 13.20 -1.77 -1.03
N ASP A 149 13.91 -2.89 -0.98
CA ASP A 149 14.02 -3.71 0.23
C ASP A 149 14.76 -2.96 1.37
N ASP A 150 15.32 -1.79 1.08
CA ASP A 150 16.17 -0.98 1.96
C ASP A 150 15.41 -0.05 2.94
N TRP A 151 14.08 -0.01 2.92
CA TRP A 151 13.31 0.79 3.90
C TRP A 151 13.23 0.16 5.30
N ILE A 152 13.82 -1.02 5.51
CA ILE A 152 13.81 -1.72 6.80
C ILE A 152 14.85 -1.17 7.81
N LEU A 153 15.76 -0.25 7.44
CA LEU A 153 16.90 0.12 8.33
C LEU A 153 17.03 1.58 8.78
N GLU A 154 16.18 2.53 8.38
CA GLU A 154 16.32 3.94 8.85
C GLU A 154 15.37 4.36 9.98
N ALA A 155 14.65 3.43 10.61
CA ALA A 155 13.90 3.71 11.85
C ALA A 155 14.69 3.37 13.13
N GLY A 156 15.95 2.93 13.03
CA GLY A 156 16.72 2.35 14.14
C GLY A 156 18.04 3.03 14.51
N LEU A 157 18.35 4.22 14.00
CA LEU A 157 19.59 4.94 14.33
C LEU A 157 19.35 6.41 14.69
N TYR A 158 18.55 6.64 15.73
CA TYR A 158 18.62 7.86 16.55
C TYR A 158 18.27 7.49 18.00
N THR A 159 19.22 6.82 18.67
CA THR A 159 19.35 6.80 20.13
C THR A 159 20.80 7.08 20.48
#